data_AF-A0A227J6H0-F1
#
_entry.id   AF-A0A227J6H0-F1
#
_cell.length_a   1.000
_cell.length_b   1.000
_cell.length_c   1.000
_cell.angle_alpha   90.00
_cell.angle_beta   90.00
_cell.angle_gamma   90.00
#
_symmetry.space_group_name_H-M   'P 1'
#
loop_
_entity.id
_entity.type
_entity.pdbx_description
1 polymer ?
#
loop_
_entity_poly.entity_id
_entity_poly.type
_entity_poly.pdbx_seq_one_letter_code
_entity_poly.pdbx_strand_id
1 'polypeptide(L)'
;VVAVRNVSVRELSPLLRQLIDNAGAGNVVHYDPANIILITGRAAVVNRLAEIIKRVDQAGDKEIELVELRNASAAEMVRIVEALNKTTNQKSTPEFLEPKIVADERTNSILISGDPKVRARLKRLI
;
A
#
# COMPACT_ATOMS: atom_id res chain seq x y z
N VAL A 1 -21.34 -3.01 5.81
CA VAL A 1 -20.32 -2.01 6.19
C VAL A 1 -18.97 -2.70 6.10
N VAL A 2 -17.99 -2.08 5.46
CA VAL A 2 -16.63 -2.62 5.30
C VAL A 2 -15.64 -1.59 5.85
N ALA A 3 -14.78 -1.99 6.77
CA ALA A 3 -13.68 -1.16 7.26
C ALA A 3 -12.44 -1.40 6.38
N VAL A 4 -11.72 -0.32 6.05
CA VAL A 4 -10.47 -0.37 5.30
C VAL A 4 -9.35 0.03 6.26
N ARG A 5 -8.20 -0.64 6.21
CA ARG A 5 -7.12 -0.45 7.20
C ARG A 5 -5.91 0.25 6.64
N ASN A 6 -5.52 -0.12 5.42
CA ASN A 6 -4.24 0.23 4.85
C ASN A 6 -4.35 1.38 3.84
N VAL A 7 -5.49 1.49 3.15
CA VAL A 7 -5.76 2.52 2.13
C VAL A 7 -6.86 3.47 2.59
N SER A 8 -6.80 4.73 2.13
CA SER A 8 -7.85 5.71 2.40
C SER A 8 -9.13 5.40 1.62
N VAL A 9 -10.27 5.35 2.32
CA VAL A 9 -11.59 5.15 1.68
C VAL A 9 -11.95 6.24 0.66
N ARG A 10 -11.35 7.43 0.79
CA ARG A 10 -11.55 8.54 -0.14
C ARG A 10 -10.99 8.24 -1.53
N GLU A 11 -9.85 7.55 -1.60
CA GLU A 11 -9.19 7.18 -2.86
C GLU A 11 -9.95 6.07 -3.59
N LEU A 12 -10.57 5.16 -2.83
CA LEU A 12 -11.37 4.06 -3.38
C LEU A 12 -12.74 4.49 -3.86
N SER A 13 -13.28 5.59 -3.32
CA SER A 13 -14.67 6.00 -3.52
C SER A 13 -15.06 6.27 -4.98
N PRO A 14 -14.27 7.00 -5.80
CA PRO A 14 -14.60 7.22 -7.20
C PRO A 14 -14.66 5.90 -8.00
N LEU A 15 -13.72 4.98 -7.75
CA LEU A 15 -13.65 3.70 -8.42
C LEU A 15 -14.84 2.80 -8.04
N LEU A 16 -15.18 2.75 -6.76
CA LEU A 16 -16.31 1.95 -6.26
C LEU A 16 -17.66 2.49 -6.77
N ARG A 17 -17.80 3.82 -6.90
CA ARG A 17 -18.99 4.45 -7.51
C ARG A 17 -19.15 4.06 -8.97
N GLN A 18 -18.09 4.17 -9.78
CA GLN A 18 -18.11 3.73 -11.18
C GLN A 18 -18.50 2.26 -11.33
N LEU A 19 -18.04 1.39 -10.42
CA LEU A 19 -18.40 -0.04 -10.45
C LEU A 19 -19.87 -0.28 -10.08
N ILE A 20 -20.45 0.53 -9.19
CA ILE A 20 -21.88 0.48 -8.86
C ILE A 20 -22.74 1.02 -9.99
N ASP A 21 -22.34 2.13 -10.61
CA ASP A 21 -23.08 2.75 -11.71
C ASP A 21 -23.19 1.79 -12.90
N ASN A 22 -22.11 1.07 -13.22
CA ASN A 22 -22.10 -0.02 -14.20
C ASN A 22 -23.02 -1.19 -13.83
N ALA A 23 -23.26 -1.41 -12.54
CA ALA A 23 -24.18 -2.44 -12.06
C ALA A 23 -25.64 -1.95 -12.01
N GLY A 24 -25.94 -0.66 -12.12
CA GLY A 24 -27.30 -0.15 -12.27
C GLY A 24 -28.22 -0.27 -11.04
N ALA A 25 -27.70 -0.60 -9.84
CA ALA A 25 -28.42 -0.41 -8.57
C ALA A 25 -27.49 -0.50 -7.35
N GLY A 26 -27.47 0.55 -6.54
CA GLY A 26 -26.77 0.60 -5.26
C GLY A 26 -26.28 2.01 -4.92
N ASN A 27 -25.74 2.19 -3.73
CA ASN A 27 -25.08 3.41 -3.31
C ASN A 27 -23.83 3.08 -2.47
N VAL A 28 -22.76 3.84 -2.70
CA VAL A 28 -21.53 3.82 -1.91
C VAL A 28 -21.37 5.16 -1.21
N VAL A 29 -21.29 5.09 0.12
CA VAL A 29 -21.01 6.23 0.99
C VAL A 29 -19.75 5.88 1.77
N HIS A 30 -18.72 6.71 1.70
CA HIS A 30 -17.58 6.60 2.60
C HIS A 30 -17.79 7.50 3.80
N TYR A 31 -17.20 7.12 4.93
CA TYR A 31 -17.11 7.95 6.11
C TYR A 31 -15.65 8.05 6.52
N ASP A 32 -15.04 9.18 6.18
CA ASP A 32 -13.61 9.45 6.34
C ASP A 32 -13.13 9.36 7.80
N PRO A 33 -13.83 9.91 8.82
CA PRO A 33 -13.31 9.93 10.19
C PRO A 33 -13.07 8.53 10.79
N ALA A 34 -13.78 7.50 10.31
CA ALA A 34 -13.59 6.12 10.75
C ALA A 34 -12.98 5.21 9.67
N ASN A 35 -12.60 5.75 8.50
CA ASN A 35 -12.11 4.98 7.34
C ASN A 35 -13.01 3.77 6.98
N ILE A 36 -14.34 3.98 6.98
CA ILE A 36 -15.32 2.94 6.65
C ILE A 36 -16.05 3.24 5.34
N ILE A 37 -16.49 2.18 4.66
CA ILE A 37 -17.33 2.25 3.46
C ILE A 37 -18.68 1.57 3.75
N LEU A 38 -19.75 2.32 3.55
CA LEU A 38 -21.12 1.85 3.53
C LEU A 38 -21.52 1.56 2.08
N ILE A 39 -21.88 0.31 1.83
CA ILE A 39 -22.30 -0.18 0.53
C ILE A 39 -23.72 -0.70 0.69
N THR A 40 -24.61 -0.22 -0.16
CA THR A 40 -26.00 -0.67 -0.26
C THR A 40 -26.26 -1.04 -1.71
N GLY A 41 -27.04 -2.10 -1.96
CA GLY A 41 -27.30 -2.58 -3.32
C GLY A 41 -27.62 -4.06 -3.34
N ARG A 42 -27.61 -4.65 -4.54
CA ARG A 42 -27.87 -6.09 -4.72
C ARG A 42 -26.73 -6.93 -4.14
N ALA A 43 -27.06 -8.07 -3.54
CA ALA A 43 -26.10 -8.95 -2.88
C ALA A 43 -24.88 -9.31 -3.76
N ALA A 44 -25.10 -9.61 -5.06
CA ALA A 44 -24.03 -9.92 -6.00
C ALA A 44 -23.01 -8.77 -6.18
N VAL A 45 -23.49 -7.52 -6.19
CA VAL A 45 -22.64 -6.33 -6.34
C VAL A 45 -21.89 -6.05 -5.05
N VAL A 46 -22.57 -6.14 -3.90
CA VAL A 46 -21.96 -5.96 -2.57
C VAL A 46 -20.84 -6.96 -2.34
N ASN A 47 -21.05 -8.25 -2.66
CA ASN A 47 -20.03 -9.28 -2.51
C ASN A 47 -18.81 -9.02 -3.39
N ARG A 48 -19.03 -8.63 -4.66
CA ARG A 48 -17.94 -8.31 -5.59
C ARG A 48 -17.14 -7.09 -5.13
N LEU A 49 -17.81 -6.03 -4.69
CA LEU A 49 -17.14 -4.83 -4.18
C LEU A 49 -16.36 -5.12 -2.89
N ALA A 50 -16.92 -5.92 -1.98
CA ALA A 50 -16.22 -6.34 -0.77
C ALA A 50 -14.93 -7.13 -1.10
N GLU A 51 -14.95 -8.00 -2.11
CA GLU A 51 -13.76 -8.71 -2.57
C GLU A 51 -12.71 -7.75 -3.16
N ILE A 52 -13.13 -6.80 -4.00
CA ILE A 52 -12.23 -5.79 -4.58
C ILE A 52 -11.60 -4.94 -3.49
N ILE A 53 -12.38 -4.43 -2.54
CA ILE A 53 -11.89 -3.64 -1.41
C ILE A 53 -10.86 -4.45 -0.62
N LYS A 54 -11.15 -5.72 -0.32
CA LYS A 54 -10.21 -6.58 0.41
C LYS A 54 -8.90 -6.78 -0.34
N ARG A 55 -8.94 -6.99 -1.66
CA ARG A 55 -7.73 -7.14 -2.48
C ARG A 55 -6.90 -5.86 -2.53
N VAL A 56 -7.57 -4.70 -2.63
CA VAL A 56 -6.88 -3.40 -2.67
C VAL A 56 -6.32 -3.04 -1.30
N ASP A 57 -7.05 -3.28 -0.22
CA ASP A 57 -6.59 -3.08 1.16
C ASP A 57 -5.35 -3.95 1.45
N GLN A 58 -5.32 -5.20 0.97
CA GLN A 58 -4.14 -6.06 1.05
C GLN A 58 -2.95 -5.53 0.24
N ALA A 59 -3.19 -4.97 -0.95
CA ALA A 59 -2.12 -4.38 -1.75
C ALA A 59 -1.55 -3.09 -1.13
N GLY A 60 -2.34 -2.39 -0.33
CA GLY A 60 -1.90 -1.23 0.44
C GLY A 60 -1.17 -1.57 1.73
N ASP A 61 -1.05 -2.86 2.07
CA ASP A 61 -0.39 -3.30 3.29
C ASP A 61 1.10 -2.96 3.26
N LYS A 62 1.50 -2.06 4.15
CA LYS A 62 2.86 -1.57 4.31
C LYS A 62 3.42 -2.03 5.64
N GLU A 63 3.55 -3.34 5.81
CA GLU A 63 4.33 -3.87 6.92
C GLU A 63 5.76 -3.30 6.88
N ILE A 64 6.23 -2.92 8.07
CA ILE A 64 7.60 -2.47 8.31
C ILE A 64 8.40 -3.68 8.72
N GLU A 65 9.52 -3.90 8.04
CA GLU A 65 10.42 -4.99 8.35
C GLU A 65 11.82 -4.46 8.69
N LEU A 66 12.40 -5.02 9.75
CA LEU A 66 13.75 -4.70 10.22
C LEU A 66 14.75 -5.72 9.66
N VAL A 67 15.82 -5.22 9.03
CA VAL A 67 16.93 -6.03 8.53
C VAL A 67 18.22 -5.59 9.22
N GLU A 68 18.78 -6.45 10.07
CA GLU A 68 20.05 -6.19 10.74
C GLU A 68 21.24 -6.45 9.81
N LEU A 69 22.19 -5.51 9.76
CA LEU A 69 23.40 -5.63 8.96
C LEU A 69 24.59 -6.02 9.83
N ARG A 70 25.40 -6.98 9.32
CA ARG A 70 26.61 -7.44 10.02
C ARG A 70 27.89 -6.81 9.50
N ASN A 71 27.97 -6.54 8.20
CA ASN A 71 29.24 -6.20 7.53
C ASN A 71 29.25 -4.82 6.87
N ALA A 72 28.08 -4.26 6.54
CA ALA A 72 27.94 -2.98 5.85
C ALA A 72 27.33 -1.92 6.77
N SER A 73 27.63 -0.65 6.51
CA SER A 73 27.02 0.49 7.19
C SER A 73 25.59 0.72 6.69
N ALA A 74 24.61 0.74 7.59
CA ALA A 74 23.21 0.97 7.26
C ALA A 74 22.98 2.29 6.48
N ALA A 75 23.69 3.36 6.87
CA ALA A 75 23.57 4.66 6.23
C ALA A 75 24.06 4.66 4.77
N GLU A 76 25.14 3.94 4.48
CA GLU A 76 25.68 3.82 3.12
C GLU A 76 24.77 2.96 2.24
N MET A 77 24.27 1.85 2.79
CA MET A 77 23.36 0.96 2.07
C MET A 77 22.06 1.64 1.66
N VAL A 78 21.45 2.44 2.54
CA VAL A 78 20.24 3.20 2.19
C VAL A 78 20.52 4.20 1.06
N ARG A 79 21.64 4.92 1.09
CA ARG A 79 22.02 5.86 0.01
C ARG A 79 22.18 5.17 -1.34
N ILE A 80 22.83 4.00 -1.36
CA ILE A 80 23.04 3.22 -2.59
C ILE A 80 21.69 2.74 -3.14
N VAL A 81 20.84 2.20 -2.27
CA VAL A 81 19.53 1.68 -2.67
C VAL A 81 18.60 2.80 -3.14
N GLU A 82 18.60 3.97 -2.50
CA GLU A 82 17.86 5.14 -2.96
C GLU A 82 18.34 5.63 -4.33
N ALA A 83 19.65 5.62 -4.59
CA ALA A 83 20.20 5.99 -5.88
C ALA A 83 19.77 5.02 -7.01
N LEU A 84 19.70 3.72 -6.71
CA LEU A 84 19.20 2.69 -7.62
C LEU A 84 17.68 2.78 -7.88
N ASN A 85 16.90 3.16 -6.85
CA ASN A 85 15.46 3.33 -7.01
C ASN A 85 15.12 4.62 -7.79
N LYS A 86 15.83 5.73 -7.55
CA LYS A 86 15.63 6.99 -8.28
C LYS A 86 15.91 6.87 -9.78
N THR A 87 16.83 5.99 -10.18
CA THR A 87 17.14 5.74 -11.60
C THR A 87 16.06 4.93 -12.33
N THR A 88 15.19 4.23 -11.60
CA THR A 88 14.09 3.42 -12.16
C THR A 88 12.74 4.17 -12.19
N ASN A 89 12.58 5.26 -11.43
CA ASN A 89 11.31 5.98 -11.29
C ASN A 89 10.99 6.91 -12.48
N GLN A 90 10.49 6.33 -13.58
CA GLN A 90 9.67 7.06 -14.56
C GLN A 90 8.29 7.42 -13.95
N LYS A 91 8.21 8.50 -13.17
CA LYS A 91 7.04 9.40 -12.89
C LYS A 91 5.60 8.85 -12.69
N SER A 92 5.36 7.54 -12.63
CA SER A 92 4.02 6.96 -12.83
C SER A 92 3.55 6.06 -11.68
N THR A 93 4.34 5.89 -10.63
CA THR A 93 3.94 5.16 -9.43
C THR A 93 3.39 6.15 -8.41
N PRO A 94 2.15 5.99 -7.90
CA PRO A 94 1.63 6.79 -6.80
C PRO A 94 2.60 6.79 -5.62
N GLU A 95 2.83 7.94 -4.98
CA GLU A 95 3.75 8.11 -3.84
C GLU A 95 3.43 7.15 -2.67
N PHE A 96 2.16 6.75 -2.55
CA PHE A 96 1.74 5.73 -1.58
C PHE A 96 2.27 4.33 -1.92
N LEU A 97 2.59 3.99 -3.15
CA LEU A 97 3.13 2.67 -3.52
C LEU A 97 4.66 2.66 -3.57
N GLU A 98 5.32 3.80 -3.32
CA GLU A 98 6.77 3.86 -3.26
C GLU A 98 7.28 3.24 -1.94
N PRO A 99 8.24 2.31 -2.01
CA PRO A 99 8.87 1.74 -0.81
C PRO A 99 9.66 2.81 -0.08
N LYS A 100 9.48 2.94 1.24
CA LYS A 100 10.32 3.81 2.08
C LYS A 100 11.34 2.96 2.82
N ILE A 101 12.58 3.44 2.82
CA ILE A 101 13.73 2.76 3.41
C ILE A 101 14.40 3.76 4.35
N VAL A 102 14.66 3.36 5.59
CA VAL A 102 15.29 4.21 6.61
C VAL A 102 16.39 3.42 7.31
N ALA A 103 17.55 4.03 7.53
CA ALA A 103 18.64 3.43 8.30
C ALA A 103 18.52 3.78 9.79
N ASP A 104 18.71 2.78 10.65
CA ASP A 104 19.03 2.96 12.07
C ASP A 104 20.53 2.68 12.26
N GLU A 105 21.32 3.74 12.37
CA GLU A 105 22.78 3.65 12.59
C GLU A 105 23.13 3.09 13.97
N ARG A 106 22.27 3.28 14.98
CA ARG A 106 22.53 2.86 16.37
C ARG A 106 22.54 1.34 16.49
N THR A 107 21.67 0.65 15.74
CA THR A 107 21.61 -0.83 15.70
C THR A 107 22.17 -1.41 14.41
N ASN A 108 22.76 -0.57 13.55
CA ASN A 108 23.21 -0.92 12.20
C ASN A 108 22.15 -1.74 11.44
N SER A 109 20.91 -1.25 11.42
CA SER A 109 19.77 -1.94 10.84
C SER A 109 19.06 -1.08 9.79
N ILE A 110 18.36 -1.70 8.87
CA ILE A 110 17.55 -1.02 7.84
C ILE A 110 16.08 -1.36 8.08
N LEU A 111 15.25 -0.33 8.15
CA LEU A 111 13.80 -0.43 8.16
C LEU A 111 13.28 -0.29 6.73
N ILE A 112 12.54 -1.29 6.26
CA ILE A 112 11.95 -1.32 4.92
C ILE A 112 10.44 -1.35 5.07
N SER A 113 9.75 -0.43 4.40
CA SER A 113 8.28 -0.41 4.31
C SER A 113 7.84 -0.42 2.85
N GLY A 114 6.82 -1.22 2.54
CA GLY A 114 6.29 -1.37 1.18
C GLY A 114 5.80 -2.78 0.89
N ASP A 115 5.38 -3.01 -0.36
CA ASP A 115 4.85 -4.30 -0.83
C ASP A 115 5.85 -5.46 -0.58
N PRO A 116 5.38 -6.64 -0.11
CA PRO A 116 6.22 -7.83 0.10
C PRO A 116 7.16 -8.16 -1.06
N LYS A 117 6.73 -7.99 -2.32
CA LYS A 117 7.58 -8.23 -3.50
C LYS A 117 8.75 -7.26 -3.57
N VAL A 118 8.50 -6.00 -3.24
CA VAL A 118 9.52 -4.94 -3.22
C VAL A 118 10.48 -5.18 -2.05
N ARG A 119 9.96 -5.50 -0.85
CA ARG A 119 10.79 -5.87 0.31
C ARG A 119 11.72 -7.06 -0.01
N ALA A 120 11.19 -8.12 -0.62
CA ALA A 120 11.97 -9.29 -1.01
C ALA A 120 13.03 -9.01 -2.09
N ARG A 121 12.82 -8.00 -2.94
CA ARG A 121 13.84 -7.53 -3.89
C ARG A 121 14.92 -6.74 -3.17
N LEU A 122 14.54 -5.81 -2.29
CA LEU A 122 15.47 -4.97 -1.54
C LEU A 122 16.38 -5.79 -0.62
N LYS A 123 15.83 -6.81 0.06
CA LYS A 123 16.61 -7.76 0.86
C LYS A 123 17.64 -8.57 0.08
N ARG A 124 17.45 -8.76 -1.23
CA ARG A 124 18.44 -9.45 -2.06
C ARG A 124 19.62 -8.56 -2.45
N LEU A 125 19.47 -7.24 -2.31
CA LEU A 125 20.50 -6.25 -2.62
C LEU A 125 21.35 -5.88 -1.39
N ILE A 126 20.89 -6.26 -0.20
CA ILE A 126 21.48 -5.96 1.11
C ILE A 126 22.09 -7.24 1.68
#